data_AF-S9R041-F1
#
_entry.id   AF-S9R041-F1
#
_cell.length_a   1.000
_cell.length_b   1.000
_cell.length_c   1.000
_cell.angle_alpha   90.00
_cell.angle_beta   90.00
_cell.angle_gamma   90.00
#
_symmetry.space_group_name_H-M   'P 1'
#
loop_
_entity.id
_entity.type
_entity.pdbx_description
1 polymer ?
#
loop_
_entity_poly.entity_id
_entity_poly.type
_entity_poly.pdbx_seq_one_letter_code
_entity_poly.pdbx_strand_id
1 'polypeptide(L)'
;MLQRMTKSGTSRYSFHYCGRAVDINQALGGGNGQRYFIVKEASGQQMYWRIYCKTANSSGAHIKALTKGQVKYYSFFNGKDIDIPAGNYVDLTTLIESSGKFERIKAQSGWEKDYNKTEWWHFQYIVAKQATFLDEMELIGYSEQQLRIAGWSNDAMLDHPPG
;
A
#
# COMPACT_ATOMS: atom_id res chain seq x y z
N MET A 1 20.15 -7.08 -12.42
CA MET A 1 19.70 -8.48 -12.29
C MET A 1 18.47 -8.50 -11.40
N LEU A 2 17.43 -9.23 -11.81
CA LEU A 2 16.27 -9.53 -10.95
C LEU A 2 16.75 -10.35 -9.75
N GLN A 3 16.35 -9.98 -8.54
CA GLN A 3 16.70 -10.70 -7.32
C GLN A 3 15.49 -10.76 -6.38
N ARG A 4 15.18 -11.96 -5.89
CA ARG A 4 14.10 -12.18 -4.90
C ARG A 4 14.47 -11.59 -3.55
N MET A 5 13.74 -10.56 -3.12
CA MET A 5 13.85 -9.91 -1.81
C MET A 5 13.59 -10.88 -0.66
N THR A 6 14.36 -10.73 0.42
CA THR A 6 14.24 -11.53 1.66
C THR A 6 13.92 -10.68 2.89
N LYS A 7 13.80 -9.35 2.72
CA LYS A 7 13.51 -8.40 3.79
C LYS A 7 12.12 -8.64 4.39
N SER A 8 12.01 -8.58 5.73
CA SER A 8 10.71 -8.59 6.41
C SER A 8 9.83 -7.43 5.94
N GLY A 9 8.55 -7.71 5.76
CA GLY A 9 7.58 -6.74 5.27
C GLY A 9 7.58 -6.56 3.75
N THR A 10 8.48 -7.20 3.00
CA THR A 10 8.40 -7.21 1.53
C THR A 10 7.83 -8.53 1.03
N SER A 11 6.74 -8.47 0.26
CA SER A 11 6.22 -9.66 -0.44
C SER A 11 7.23 -10.14 -1.48
N ARG A 12 7.47 -11.46 -1.50
CA ARG A 12 8.29 -12.12 -2.54
C ARG A 12 7.60 -12.16 -3.90
N TYR A 13 6.33 -11.78 -3.96
CA TYR A 13 5.48 -11.78 -5.15
C TYR A 13 4.86 -10.40 -5.40
N SER A 14 5.48 -9.35 -4.85
CA SER A 14 4.98 -7.99 -4.93
C SER A 14 4.84 -7.51 -6.38
N PHE A 15 3.78 -6.75 -6.65
CA PHE A 15 3.58 -6.06 -7.93
C PHE A 15 4.67 -5.05 -8.30
N HIS A 16 5.52 -4.66 -7.35
CA HIS A 16 6.71 -3.85 -7.66
C HIS A 16 7.65 -4.56 -8.64
N TYR A 17 7.79 -5.88 -8.58
CA TYR A 17 8.58 -6.63 -9.57
C TYR A 17 8.02 -6.50 -10.97
N CYS A 18 6.70 -6.39 -11.07
CA CYS A 18 5.95 -6.37 -12.32
C CYS A 18 5.80 -4.94 -12.88
N GLY A 19 6.33 -3.92 -12.19
CA GLY A 19 6.14 -2.51 -12.57
C GLY A 19 4.69 -2.02 -12.39
N ARG A 20 3.90 -2.71 -11.57
CA ARG A 20 2.45 -2.47 -11.39
C ARG A 20 2.07 -1.99 -10.01
N ALA A 21 3.05 -1.64 -9.18
CA ALA A 21 2.80 -1.02 -7.89
C ALA A 21 3.49 0.34 -7.79
N VAL A 22 2.91 1.20 -6.95
CA VAL A 22 3.47 2.49 -6.59
C VAL A 22 3.39 2.66 -5.08
N ASP A 23 4.45 3.23 -4.52
CA ASP A 23 4.50 3.62 -3.12
C ASP A 23 4.39 5.14 -3.03
N ILE A 24 3.51 5.64 -2.16
CA ILE A 24 3.51 7.06 -1.79
C ILE A 24 4.58 7.34 -0.73
N ASN A 25 5.03 8.60 -0.64
CA ASN A 25 6.18 8.95 0.19
C ASN A 25 5.93 8.74 1.70
N GLN A 26 6.53 7.68 2.26
CA GLN A 26 6.39 7.29 3.66
C GLN A 26 6.83 8.39 4.65
N ALA A 27 7.78 9.23 4.27
CA ALA A 27 8.30 10.30 5.14
C ALA A 27 7.22 11.32 5.54
N LEU A 28 6.11 11.38 4.80
CA LEU A 28 4.99 12.27 5.10
C LEU A 28 3.96 11.65 6.06
N GLY A 29 4.13 10.38 6.46
CA GLY A 29 3.22 9.64 7.37
C GLY A 29 3.44 9.89 8.86
N GLY A 30 4.49 10.62 9.26
CA GLY A 30 4.77 10.94 10.66
C GLY A 30 5.95 11.90 10.82
N GLY A 31 6.18 12.35 12.05
CA GLY A 31 7.29 13.24 12.39
C GLY A 31 7.10 14.70 11.93
N ASN A 32 8.21 15.43 11.82
CA ASN A 32 8.20 16.83 11.41
C ASN A 32 7.75 16.95 9.95
N GLY A 33 6.71 17.75 9.72
CA GLY A 33 6.15 17.94 8.39
C GLY A 33 5.17 16.85 7.95
N GLN A 34 4.63 16.04 8.87
CA GLN A 34 3.56 15.08 8.58
C GLN A 34 2.44 15.72 7.73
N ARG A 35 2.12 15.08 6.60
CA ARG A 35 1.01 15.46 5.70
C ARG A 35 -0.03 14.36 5.62
N TYR A 36 0.37 13.10 5.77
CA TYR A 36 -0.49 11.94 5.68
C TYR A 36 -0.92 11.51 7.09
N PHE A 37 -2.23 11.30 7.23
CA PHE A 37 -2.88 10.83 8.44
C PHE A 37 -3.54 9.49 8.12
N ILE A 38 -2.93 8.43 8.66
CA ILE A 38 -3.24 7.04 8.32
C ILE A 38 -4.29 6.53 9.31
N VAL A 39 -5.47 6.16 8.81
CA VAL A 39 -6.64 5.74 9.59
C VAL A 39 -6.85 4.25 9.39
N LYS A 40 -7.11 3.53 10.48
CA LYS A 40 -7.47 2.11 10.42
C LYS A 40 -8.83 1.92 9.76
N GLU A 41 -8.90 1.00 8.82
CA GLU A 41 -10.15 0.60 8.18
C GLU A 41 -10.20 -0.94 8.15
N ALA A 42 -10.63 -1.52 9.26
CA ALA A 42 -10.75 -2.97 9.36
C ALA A 42 -11.90 -3.48 8.50
N SER A 43 -11.66 -4.55 7.74
CA SER A 43 -12.68 -5.29 6.99
C SER A 43 -12.54 -6.77 7.29
N GLY A 44 -13.44 -7.28 8.13
CA GLY A 44 -13.31 -8.61 8.74
C GLY A 44 -12.02 -8.73 9.56
N GLN A 45 -11.20 -9.73 9.24
CA GLN A 45 -9.88 -9.94 9.87
C GLN A 45 -8.74 -9.17 9.19
N GLN A 46 -9.02 -8.47 8.08
CA GLN A 46 -8.00 -7.73 7.34
C GLN A 46 -7.96 -6.28 7.82
N MET A 47 -6.75 -5.76 8.01
CA MET A 47 -6.54 -4.34 8.30
C MET A 47 -6.18 -3.62 7.01
N TYR A 48 -6.99 -2.63 6.62
CA TYR A 48 -6.66 -1.68 5.57
C TYR A 48 -6.40 -0.30 6.16
N TRP A 49 -5.85 0.58 5.34
CA TRP A 49 -5.52 1.94 5.72
C TRP A 49 -6.24 2.93 4.82
N ARG A 50 -6.83 3.96 5.41
CA ARG A 50 -7.34 5.13 4.71
C ARG A 50 -6.44 6.30 4.98
N ILE A 51 -6.09 7.06 3.96
CA ILE A 51 -5.07 8.10 4.05
C ILE A 51 -5.72 9.44 3.79
N TYR A 52 -5.64 10.32 4.78
CA TYR A 52 -6.01 11.72 4.64
C TYR A 52 -4.74 12.56 4.46
N CYS A 53 -4.65 13.30 3.37
CA CYS A 53 -3.53 14.21 3.09
C CYS A 53 -3.95 15.66 3.36
N LYS A 54 -3.28 16.32 4.30
CA LYS A 54 -3.59 17.72 4.66
C LYS A 54 -3.37 18.66 3.47
N THR A 55 -4.35 19.52 3.21
CA THR A 55 -4.31 20.47 2.10
C THR A 55 -4.78 21.86 2.54
N ALA A 56 -4.32 22.90 1.83
CA ALA A 56 -4.83 24.26 1.99
C ALA A 56 -6.15 24.48 1.22
N ASN A 57 -6.42 23.65 0.20
CA ASN A 57 -7.63 23.75 -0.61
C ASN A 57 -8.86 23.35 0.21
N SER A 58 -9.95 24.10 0.06
CA SER A 58 -11.22 23.85 0.77
C SER A 58 -12.30 23.21 -0.11
N SER A 59 -12.05 23.02 -1.41
CA SER A 59 -13.04 22.53 -2.38
C SER A 59 -12.46 21.51 -3.35
N GLY A 60 -13.23 20.47 -3.67
CA GLY A 60 -12.90 19.44 -4.65
C GLY A 60 -13.62 18.13 -4.35
N ALA A 61 -13.77 17.25 -5.34
CA ALA A 61 -14.56 16.03 -5.23
C ALA A 61 -14.11 15.09 -4.09
N HIS A 62 -12.80 15.09 -3.78
CA HIS A 62 -12.18 14.27 -2.74
C HIS A 62 -11.69 15.07 -1.54
N ILE A 63 -12.06 16.36 -1.41
CA ILE A 63 -11.70 17.17 -0.24
C ILE A 63 -12.75 17.00 0.85
N LYS A 64 -12.27 16.77 2.08
CA LYS A 64 -13.07 16.69 3.30
C LYS A 64 -12.61 17.76 4.29
N ALA A 65 -13.53 18.58 4.75
CA ALA A 65 -13.32 19.40 5.94
C ALA A 65 -13.57 18.51 7.16
N LEU A 66 -12.52 18.23 7.92
CA LEU A 66 -12.58 17.41 9.11
C LEU A 66 -12.48 18.28 10.35
N THR A 67 -13.34 18.02 11.33
CA THR A 67 -13.27 18.64 12.66
C THR A 67 -12.50 17.75 13.63
N LYS A 68 -11.98 18.35 14.71
CA LYS A 68 -11.26 17.60 15.74
C LYS A 68 -12.16 16.53 16.35
N GLY A 69 -11.66 15.29 16.42
CA GLY A 69 -12.38 14.15 17.00
C GLY A 69 -13.33 13.44 16.04
N GLN A 70 -13.56 13.96 14.83
CA GLN A 70 -14.38 13.30 13.80
C GLN A 70 -13.72 12.01 13.28
N VAL A 71 -12.39 12.02 13.17
CA VAL A 71 -11.58 10.89 12.69
C VAL A 71 -10.36 10.74 13.60
N LYS A 72 -9.98 9.49 13.88
CA LYS A 72 -8.73 9.17 14.57
C LYS A 72 -7.76 8.53 13.60
N TYR A 73 -6.54 9.05 13.53
CA TYR A 73 -5.45 8.43 12.79
C TYR A 73 -4.57 7.64 13.76
N TYR A 74 -3.96 6.57 13.27
CA TYR A 74 -3.01 5.78 14.03
C TYR A 74 -1.62 6.42 13.93
N SER A 75 -1.06 6.82 15.07
CA SER A 75 0.31 7.32 15.15
C SER A 75 1.26 6.14 15.33
N PHE A 76 1.99 5.77 14.26
CA PHE A 76 2.99 4.70 14.31
C PHE A 76 4.14 5.00 15.28
N PHE A 77 4.43 6.28 15.55
CA PHE A 77 5.42 6.69 16.54
C PHE A 77 4.94 6.46 17.97
N ASN A 78 3.67 6.78 18.26
CA ASN A 78 3.10 6.68 19.61
C ASN A 78 2.37 5.35 19.89
N GLY A 79 2.19 4.50 18.86
CA GLY A 79 1.49 3.22 18.95
C GLY A 79 0.00 3.33 19.27
N LYS A 80 -0.65 4.48 19.04
CA LYS A 80 -2.05 4.73 19.45
C LYS A 80 -2.83 5.59 18.47
N ASP A 81 -4.15 5.50 18.58
CA ASP A 81 -5.09 6.34 17.82
C ASP A 81 -5.18 7.75 18.44
N ILE A 82 -5.03 8.76 17.59
CA ILE A 82 -5.01 10.18 17.95
C ILE A 82 -6.04 10.92 17.09
N ASP A 83 -6.74 11.90 17.66
CA ASP A 83 -7.65 12.74 16.88
C ASP A 83 -6.89 13.46 15.76
N ILE A 84 -7.41 13.37 14.54
CA ILE A 84 -6.88 14.17 13.43
C ILE A 84 -7.07 15.66 13.76
N PRO A 85 -6.08 16.53 13.48
CA PRO A 85 -6.28 17.97 13.60
C PRO A 85 -7.43 18.45 12.73
N ALA A 86 -8.12 19.52 13.17
CA ALA A 86 -9.13 20.14 12.31
C ALA A 86 -8.47 20.77 11.07
N GLY A 87 -9.13 20.67 9.92
CA GLY A 87 -8.64 21.24 8.66
C GLY A 87 -9.23 20.57 7.43
N ASN A 88 -8.68 20.93 6.26
CA ASN A 88 -9.05 20.33 4.99
C ASN A 88 -8.08 19.21 4.61
N TYR A 89 -8.64 18.12 4.13
CA TYR A 89 -7.90 16.91 3.78
C TYR A 89 -8.36 16.39 2.44
N VAL A 90 -7.42 16.03 1.58
CA VAL A 90 -7.70 15.14 0.45
C VAL A 90 -7.84 13.74 1.01
N ASP A 91 -8.96 13.09 0.73
CA ASP A 91 -9.10 11.65 0.89
C ASP A 91 -8.28 10.96 -0.20
N LEU A 92 -7.00 10.73 0.09
CA LEU A 92 -6.03 10.29 -0.90
C LEU A 92 -6.33 8.86 -1.35
N THR A 93 -6.79 8.00 -0.44
CA THR A 93 -7.23 6.64 -0.78
C THR A 93 -8.37 6.68 -1.78
N THR A 94 -9.44 7.43 -1.49
CA THR A 94 -10.58 7.54 -2.40
C THR A 94 -10.17 8.17 -3.74
N LEU A 95 -9.28 9.16 -3.72
CA LEU A 95 -8.76 9.78 -4.94
C LEU A 95 -8.03 8.76 -5.84
N ILE A 96 -7.11 7.98 -5.28
CA ILE A 96 -6.34 6.97 -6.03
C ILE A 96 -7.27 5.88 -6.59
N GLU A 97 -8.19 5.38 -5.76
CA GLU A 97 -9.11 4.31 -6.12
C GLU A 97 -10.26 4.79 -7.03
N SER A 98 -10.49 6.10 -7.16
CA SER A 98 -11.61 6.66 -7.96
C SER A 98 -11.61 6.23 -9.42
N SER A 99 -10.44 5.92 -9.97
CA SER A 99 -10.31 5.43 -11.35
C SER A 99 -10.73 3.96 -11.52
N GLY A 100 -10.86 3.21 -10.42
CA GLY A 100 -11.05 1.76 -10.41
C GLY A 100 -9.84 0.95 -10.90
N LYS A 101 -8.71 1.63 -11.17
CA LYS A 101 -7.50 0.98 -11.73
C LYS A 101 -6.45 0.65 -10.69
N PHE A 102 -6.46 1.36 -9.57
CA PHE A 102 -5.57 1.14 -8.44
C PHE A 102 -6.39 0.75 -7.23
N GLU A 103 -5.81 -0.11 -6.39
CA GLU A 103 -6.34 -0.46 -5.08
C GLU A 103 -5.24 -0.36 -4.02
N ARG A 104 -5.63 -0.01 -2.79
CA ARG A 104 -4.76 -0.22 -1.62
C ARG A 104 -4.65 -1.72 -1.31
N ILE A 105 -3.57 -2.11 -0.65
CA ILE A 105 -3.43 -3.45 -0.09
C ILE A 105 -3.73 -3.47 1.41
N LYS A 106 -3.98 -4.67 1.93
CA LYS A 106 -4.08 -4.91 3.36
C LYS A 106 -2.70 -4.90 4.02
N ALA A 107 -2.67 -4.57 5.31
CA ALA A 107 -1.50 -4.82 6.15
C ALA A 107 -1.20 -6.32 6.21
N GLN A 108 0.08 -6.65 6.33
CA GLN A 108 0.55 -8.02 6.54
C GLN A 108 0.35 -8.45 8.00
N SER A 109 0.30 -9.76 8.24
CA SER A 109 0.17 -10.31 9.59
C SER A 109 1.35 -9.87 10.48
N GLY A 110 1.03 -9.29 11.64
CA GLY A 110 2.00 -8.77 12.59
C GLY A 110 2.44 -7.32 12.33
N TRP A 111 1.68 -6.54 11.55
CA TRP A 111 1.92 -5.11 11.33
C TRP A 111 2.02 -4.29 12.61
N GLU A 112 1.39 -4.76 13.70
CA GLU A 112 1.43 -4.12 15.01
C GLU A 112 2.85 -4.09 15.60
N LYS A 113 3.73 -4.99 15.11
CA LYS A 113 5.10 -5.18 15.60
C LYS A 113 6.17 -4.80 14.58
N ASP A 114 5.81 -4.69 13.30
CA ASP A 114 6.74 -4.37 12.22
C ASP A 114 6.13 -3.30 11.31
N TYR A 115 6.71 -2.10 11.33
CA TYR A 115 6.24 -0.98 10.53
C TYR A 115 6.22 -1.30 9.03
N ASN A 116 7.17 -2.08 8.50
CA ASN A 116 7.19 -2.43 7.08
C ASN A 116 5.94 -3.24 6.71
N LYS A 117 5.43 -4.06 7.63
CA LYS A 117 4.22 -4.86 7.41
C LYS A 117 2.93 -4.05 7.39
N THR A 118 2.99 -2.76 7.69
CA THR A 118 1.79 -1.90 7.64
C THR A 118 1.37 -1.65 6.20
N GLU A 119 2.31 -1.51 5.27
CA GLU A 119 2.06 -1.36 3.82
C GLU A 119 1.06 -0.25 3.47
N TRP A 120 0.85 0.74 4.35
CA TRP A 120 -0.17 1.78 4.14
C TRP A 120 0.14 2.67 2.92
N TRP A 121 1.40 2.70 2.48
CA TRP A 121 1.86 3.49 1.34
C TRP A 121 1.68 2.79 -0.01
N HIS A 122 1.39 1.49 -0.02
CA HIS A 122 1.43 0.66 -1.21
C HIS A 122 0.08 0.63 -1.94
N PHE A 123 0.09 0.93 -3.23
CA PHE A 123 -1.05 0.80 -4.13
C PHE A 123 -0.65 0.00 -5.37
N GLN A 124 -1.54 -0.88 -5.82
CA GLN A 124 -1.29 -1.76 -6.95
C GLN A 124 -2.31 -1.55 -8.07
N TYR A 125 -1.82 -1.63 -9.31
CA TYR A 125 -2.61 -1.53 -10.53
C TYR A 125 -3.25 -2.89 -10.86
N ILE A 126 -4.57 -2.93 -10.92
CA ILE A 126 -5.34 -4.19 -10.94
C ILE A 126 -5.95 -4.56 -12.30
N VAL A 127 -5.87 -3.67 -13.29
CA VAL A 127 -6.49 -3.92 -14.59
C VAL A 127 -5.80 -5.09 -15.28
N ALA A 128 -6.58 -6.12 -15.62
CA ALA A 128 -6.06 -7.35 -16.23
C ALA A 128 -4.91 -7.99 -15.41
N LYS A 129 -5.07 -8.02 -14.08
CA LYS A 129 -4.20 -8.79 -13.19
C LYS A 129 -4.20 -10.27 -13.59
N GLN A 130 -3.02 -10.85 -13.71
CA GLN A 130 -2.83 -12.27 -14.03
C GLN A 130 -3.01 -13.16 -12.80
N ALA A 131 -3.24 -14.44 -13.05
CA ALA A 131 -3.46 -15.43 -11.99
C ALA A 131 -2.17 -15.78 -11.25
N THR A 132 -1.04 -15.83 -11.95
CA THR A 132 0.26 -16.24 -11.39
C THR A 132 1.30 -15.12 -11.44
N PHE A 133 2.30 -15.22 -10.57
CA PHE A 133 3.43 -14.30 -10.55
C PHE A 133 4.29 -14.45 -11.80
N LEU A 134 4.45 -15.66 -12.34
CA LEU A 134 5.13 -15.87 -13.62
C LEU A 134 4.43 -15.11 -14.75
N ASP A 135 3.11 -15.26 -14.90
CA ASP A 135 2.35 -14.58 -15.96
C ASP A 135 2.54 -13.06 -15.91
N GLU A 136 2.51 -12.45 -14.71
CA GLU A 136 2.77 -11.00 -14.57
C GLU A 136 4.19 -10.61 -15.00
N MET A 137 5.18 -11.45 -14.71
CA MET A 137 6.58 -11.18 -15.03
C MET A 137 6.87 -11.36 -16.52
N GLU A 138 6.18 -12.29 -17.20
CA GLU A 138 6.28 -12.48 -18.65
C GLU A 138 5.77 -11.26 -19.41
N LEU A 139 4.73 -10.56 -18.92
CA LEU A 139 4.23 -9.32 -19.53
C LEU A 139 5.27 -8.22 -19.65
N ILE A 140 6.29 -8.23 -18.79
CA ILE A 140 7.39 -7.26 -18.79
C ILE A 140 8.71 -7.86 -19.28
N GLY A 141 8.67 -9.05 -19.90
CA GLY A 141 9.78 -9.64 -20.62
C GLY A 141 10.72 -10.52 -19.79
N TYR A 142 10.31 -10.97 -18.60
CA TYR A 142 11.06 -11.98 -17.85
C TYR A 142 10.57 -13.39 -18.16
N SER A 143 11.47 -14.29 -18.52
CA SER A 143 11.16 -15.70 -18.72
C SER A 143 11.20 -16.49 -17.41
N GLU A 144 10.50 -17.62 -17.39
CA GLU A 144 10.54 -18.59 -16.28
C GLU A 144 11.98 -18.95 -15.85
N GLN A 145 12.87 -19.20 -16.83
CA GLN A 145 14.27 -19.51 -16.57
C GLN A 145 14.96 -18.39 -15.77
N GLN A 146 14.70 -17.13 -16.11
CA GLN A 146 15.26 -15.98 -15.39
C GLN A 146 14.70 -15.89 -13.97
N LEU A 147 13.41 -16.17 -13.77
CA LEU A 147 12.81 -16.22 -12.42
C LEU A 147 13.42 -17.34 -11.56
N ARG A 148 13.63 -18.53 -12.14
CA ARG A 148 14.26 -19.65 -11.43
C ARG A 148 15.68 -19.29 -10.98
N ILE A 149 16.47 -18.69 -11.87
CA ILE A 149 17.82 -18.18 -11.55
C ILE A 149 17.75 -17.11 -10.44
N ALA A 150 16.73 -16.26 -10.46
CA ALA A 150 16.54 -15.20 -9.47
C ALA A 150 15.97 -15.70 -8.11
N GLY A 151 15.62 -16.99 -8.01
CA GLY A 151 15.26 -17.66 -6.75
C GLY A 151 13.81 -18.13 -6.63
N TRP A 152 12.98 -18.02 -7.68
CA TRP A 152 11.66 -18.65 -7.74
C TRP A 152 11.79 -20.05 -8.34
N SER A 153 12.27 -20.99 -7.55
CA SER A 153 12.94 -22.21 -8.04
C SER A 153 12.02 -23.37 -8.43
N ASN A 154 10.73 -23.33 -8.08
CA ASN A 154 9.78 -24.41 -8.36
C ASN A 154 8.42 -23.86 -8.83
N ASP A 155 7.60 -24.75 -9.39
CA ASP A 155 6.33 -24.39 -10.04
C ASP A 155 5.36 -23.76 -9.04
N ALA A 156 5.29 -24.30 -7.82
CA ALA A 156 4.45 -23.72 -6.76
C ALA A 156 4.82 -22.26 -6.40
N MET A 157 6.08 -21.86 -6.60
CA MET A 157 6.48 -20.46 -6.47
C MET A 157 6.09 -19.62 -7.68
N LEU A 158 6.22 -20.16 -8.88
CA LEU A 158 5.89 -19.47 -10.13
C LEU A 158 4.37 -19.25 -10.26
N ASP A 159 3.59 -20.27 -9.88
CA ASP A 159 2.13 -20.30 -9.89
C ASP A 159 1.50 -19.53 -8.71
N HIS A 160 2.33 -18.98 -7.81
CA HIS A 160 1.83 -18.21 -6.68
C HIS A 160 1.12 -16.94 -7.17
N PRO A 161 -0.05 -16.57 -6.62
CA PRO A 161 -0.71 -15.32 -6.98
C PRO A 161 0.17 -14.08 -6.72
N PRO A 162 0.17 -13.07 -7.59
CA PRO A 162 0.92 -11.83 -7.36
C PRO A 162 0.23 -10.96 -6.30
N GLY A 163 1.04 -10.26 -5.50
CA GLY A 163 0.63 -9.50 -4.31
C GLY A 163 1.46 -9.86 -3.09
#